data_AF-A0A1V5LIB0-F1
#
_entry.id   AF-A0A1V5LIB0-F1
#
_cell.length_a   1.000
_cell.length_b   1.000
_cell.length_c   1.000
_cell.angle_alpha   90.00
_cell.angle_beta   90.00
_cell.angle_gamma   90.00
#
_symmetry.space_group_name_H-M   'P 1'
#
loop_
_entity.id
_entity.type
_entity.pdbx_description
1 polymer ?
#
loop_
_entity_poly.entity_id
_entity_poly.type
_entity_poly.pdbx_seq_one_letter_code
_entity_poly.pdbx_strand_id
1 'polypeptide(L)'
;MTTPEPMAIQETFNFLKIALMRKLSREFKDDPDAINRLEQEVFADSGRMSQSVGAALQKLAGEDPAAAKRIQGILDGFTPSLILNMVHSEDEVKEGVALHTAVEELLAMKMNFLGYVEHDESVRRAVKELRPFVVDDPTSRAAKNLAKLITVGLLKKTGWAGFKEKRRVLRQVKQQNKEYPSQQIRESETICSVQCFYWGDCEYQNGGYPCPVRHLDPIFKS
;
A
#
# COMPACT_ATOMS: atom_id res chain seq x y z
N MET A 1 -2.08 0.13 0.68
CA MET A 1 -1.86 -1.12 -0.05
C MET A 1 -1.39 -2.14 0.97
N THR A 2 -1.87 -3.37 0.88
CA THR A 2 -1.49 -4.46 1.79
C THR A 2 -1.34 -5.75 0.99
N THR A 3 -0.90 -6.81 1.64
CA THR A 3 -0.69 -8.14 1.07
C THR A 3 -1.58 -9.15 1.83
N PRO A 4 -1.88 -10.33 1.26
CA PRO A 4 -2.88 -11.23 1.82
C PRO A 4 -2.42 -11.96 3.08
N GLU A 5 -1.19 -11.75 3.55
CA GLU A 5 -0.70 -12.39 4.76
C GLU A 5 -1.47 -11.87 5.99
N PRO A 6 -1.90 -12.75 6.91
CA PRO A 6 -2.74 -12.38 8.06
C PRO A 6 -2.20 -11.20 8.88
N MET A 7 -0.89 -11.17 9.10
CA MET A 7 -0.23 -10.07 9.83
C MET A 7 -0.33 -8.73 9.08
N ALA A 8 -0.16 -8.73 7.75
CA ALA A 8 -0.26 -7.51 6.94
C ALA A 8 -1.69 -6.96 6.92
N ILE A 9 -2.68 -7.86 6.86
CA ILE A 9 -4.10 -7.52 6.99
C ILE A 9 -4.41 -6.88 8.34
N GLN A 10 -3.98 -7.51 9.44
CA GLN A 10 -4.18 -6.99 10.79
C GLN A 10 -3.51 -5.63 11.00
N GLU A 11 -2.26 -5.47 10.56
CA GLU A 11 -1.54 -4.19 10.64
C GLU A 11 -2.22 -3.10 9.82
N THR A 12 -2.79 -3.45 8.66
CA THR A 12 -3.54 -2.48 7.84
C THR A 12 -4.81 -2.02 8.55
N PHE A 13 -5.56 -2.93 9.18
CA PHE A 13 -6.71 -2.56 10.00
C PHE A 13 -6.31 -1.62 11.14
N ASN A 14 -5.25 -1.96 11.88
CA ASN A 14 -4.74 -1.13 12.98
C ASN A 14 -4.27 0.25 12.49
N PHE A 15 -3.60 0.32 11.35
CA PHE A 15 -3.20 1.57 10.72
C PHE A 15 -4.41 2.45 10.41
N LEU A 16 -5.47 1.88 9.82
CA LEU A 16 -6.70 2.62 9.49
C LEU A 16 -7.40 3.13 10.76
N LYS A 17 -7.48 2.30 11.81
CA LYS A 17 -8.01 2.68 13.12
C LYS A 17 -7.26 3.87 13.71
N ILE A 18 -5.93 3.81 13.75
CA ILE A 18 -5.08 4.89 14.27
C ILE A 18 -5.23 6.15 13.40
N ALA A 19 -5.27 6.00 12.08
CA ALA A 19 -5.43 7.12 11.15
C ALA A 19 -6.78 7.84 11.36
N LEU A 20 -7.86 7.06 11.56
CA LEU A 20 -9.18 7.57 11.86
C LEU A 20 -9.20 8.33 13.19
N MET A 21 -8.75 7.71 14.29
CA MET A 21 -8.73 8.38 15.61
C MET A 21 -7.93 9.67 15.56
N ARG A 22 -6.73 9.65 14.94
CA ARG A 22 -5.92 10.86 14.73
C ARG A 22 -6.64 11.92 13.90
N LYS A 23 -7.45 11.54 12.91
CA LYS A 23 -8.24 12.50 12.14
C LYS A 23 -9.31 13.12 13.03
N LEU A 24 -10.06 12.31 13.78
CA LEU A 24 -11.08 12.79 14.71
C LEU A 24 -10.48 13.75 15.74
N SER A 25 -9.41 13.39 16.44
CA SER A 25 -8.77 14.27 17.43
C SER A 25 -8.27 15.59 16.82
N ARG A 26 -7.86 15.60 15.55
CA ARG A 26 -7.44 16.83 14.86
C ARG A 26 -8.60 17.74 14.49
N GLU A 27 -9.73 17.17 14.06
CA GLU A 27 -10.92 17.93 13.68
C GLU A 27 -11.71 18.41 14.91
N PHE A 28 -11.50 17.80 16.08
CA PHE A 28 -12.14 18.13 17.36
C PHE A 28 -11.15 18.75 18.37
N LYS A 29 -10.16 19.52 17.90
CA LYS A 29 -9.25 20.24 18.81
C LYS A 29 -9.96 21.23 19.73
N ASP A 30 -11.10 21.75 19.28
CA ASP A 30 -11.99 22.64 20.02
C ASP A 30 -12.87 21.91 21.06
N ASP A 31 -13.01 20.58 20.94
CA ASP A 31 -13.76 19.75 21.86
C ASP A 31 -13.11 18.35 22.01
N PRO A 32 -11.98 18.25 22.75
CA PRO A 32 -11.28 16.98 22.95
C PRO A 32 -12.10 15.96 23.74
N ASP A 33 -13.02 16.43 24.60
CA ASP A 33 -13.80 15.57 25.50
C ASP A 33 -14.82 14.72 24.73
N ALA A 34 -15.39 15.22 23.63
CA ALA A 34 -16.21 14.40 22.74
C ALA A 34 -15.44 13.20 22.15
N ILE A 35 -14.17 13.40 21.77
CA ILE A 35 -13.33 12.30 21.23
C ILE A 35 -12.89 11.36 22.34
N ASN A 36 -12.53 11.88 23.52
CA ASN A 36 -12.18 11.03 24.67
C ASN A 36 -13.35 10.11 25.06
N ARG A 37 -14.59 10.62 25.08
CA ARG A 37 -15.80 9.81 25.33
C ARG A 37 -15.99 8.74 24.26
N LEU A 38 -15.85 9.10 22.98
CA LEU A 38 -15.92 8.13 21.89
C LEU A 38 -14.85 7.04 22.05
N GLU A 39 -13.60 7.41 22.35
CA GLU A 39 -12.50 6.46 22.53
C GLU A 39 -12.74 5.54 23.73
N GLN A 40 -13.25 6.05 24.86
CA GLN A 40 -13.63 5.23 26.02
C GLN A 40 -14.75 4.24 25.69
N GLU A 41 -15.71 4.64 24.87
CA GLU A 41 -16.75 3.73 24.40
C GLU A 41 -16.16 2.67 23.45
N VAL A 42 -15.31 3.05 22.50
CA VAL A 42 -14.77 2.12 21.49
C VAL A 42 -13.76 1.15 22.09
N PHE A 43 -12.92 1.60 23.03
CA PHE A 43 -11.82 0.84 23.60
C PHE A 43 -12.09 0.50 25.07
N ALA A 44 -12.05 -0.79 25.40
CA ALA A 44 -11.99 -1.22 26.80
C ALA A 44 -10.67 -0.78 27.45
N ASP A 45 -10.59 -0.81 28.78
CA ASP A 45 -9.38 -0.52 29.57
C ASP A 45 -8.13 -1.32 29.13
N SER A 46 -8.32 -2.45 28.44
CA SER A 46 -7.26 -3.28 27.86
C SER A 46 -6.72 -2.79 26.50
N GLY A 47 -7.23 -1.69 25.96
CA GLY A 47 -6.92 -1.18 24.61
C GLY A 47 -7.52 -2.01 23.46
N ARG A 48 -8.34 -3.02 23.79
CA ARG A 48 -9.10 -3.82 22.83
C ARG A 48 -10.40 -3.13 22.48
N MET A 49 -10.84 -3.27 21.23
CA MET A 49 -12.15 -2.77 20.83
C MET A 49 -13.25 -3.56 21.56
N SER A 50 -14.05 -2.86 22.34
CA SER A 50 -15.20 -3.40 23.07
C SER A 50 -16.47 -3.38 22.22
N GLN A 51 -16.59 -2.39 21.32
CA GLN A 51 -17.69 -2.24 20.37
C GLN A 51 -17.21 -1.51 19.11
N SER A 52 -18.05 -1.46 18.07
CA SER A 52 -17.75 -0.70 16.85
C SER A 52 -17.86 0.80 17.09
N VAL A 53 -17.15 1.58 16.26
CA VAL A 53 -17.26 3.05 16.23
C VAL A 53 -18.70 3.50 15.99
N GLY A 54 -19.45 2.77 15.15
CA GLY A 54 -20.86 3.07 14.89
C GLY A 54 -21.74 2.90 16.14
N ALA A 55 -21.54 1.85 16.92
CA ALA A 55 -22.27 1.63 18.17
C ALA A 55 -21.92 2.70 19.23
N ALA A 56 -20.63 3.02 19.38
CA ALA A 56 -20.17 4.09 20.25
C ALA A 56 -20.75 5.45 19.85
N LEU A 57 -20.80 5.73 18.55
CA LEU A 57 -21.36 6.98 18.01
C LEU A 57 -22.87 7.10 18.28
N GLN A 58 -23.62 6.00 18.22
CA GLN A 58 -25.05 6.01 18.56
C GLN A 58 -25.30 6.36 20.02
N LYS A 59 -24.46 5.87 20.94
CA LYS A 59 -24.55 6.25 22.36
C LYS A 59 -24.21 7.72 22.56
N LEU A 60 -23.11 8.18 21.96
CA LEU A 60 -22.71 9.58 22.01
C LEU A 60 -23.80 10.50 21.45
N ALA A 61 -24.54 10.08 20.42
CA ALA A 61 -25.65 10.85 19.87
C ALA A 61 -26.80 11.08 20.88
N GLY A 62 -26.96 10.23 21.89
CA GLY A 62 -27.92 10.44 22.98
C GLY A 62 -27.49 11.51 23.99
N GLU A 63 -26.19 11.73 24.15
CA GLU A 63 -25.60 12.70 25.09
C GLU A 63 -25.26 14.03 24.41
N ASP A 64 -24.68 13.96 23.23
CA ASP A 64 -24.18 15.08 22.43
C ASP A 64 -24.49 14.86 20.93
N PRO A 65 -25.72 15.19 20.50
CA PRO A 65 -26.13 15.03 19.11
C PRO A 65 -25.30 15.86 18.13
N ALA A 66 -24.75 17.00 18.58
CA ALA A 66 -23.98 17.91 17.74
C ALA A 66 -22.61 17.33 17.42
N ALA A 67 -21.89 16.84 18.44
CA ALA A 67 -20.62 16.15 18.27
C ALA A 67 -20.79 14.88 17.41
N ALA A 68 -21.82 14.06 17.70
CA ALA A 68 -22.08 12.84 16.95
C ALA A 68 -22.32 13.10 15.45
N LYS A 69 -23.11 14.14 15.11
CA LYS A 69 -23.34 14.53 13.71
C LYS A 69 -22.05 14.97 13.02
N ARG A 70 -21.18 15.70 13.71
CA ARG A 70 -19.90 16.16 13.17
C ARG A 70 -18.92 14.99 12.97
N ILE A 71 -18.87 14.03 13.90
CA ILE A 71 -18.11 12.77 13.74
C ILE A 71 -18.63 11.98 12.54
N GLN A 72 -19.95 11.82 12.40
CA GLN A 72 -20.53 11.12 11.25
C GLN A 72 -20.11 11.76 9.92
N GLY A 73 -20.13 13.10 9.83
CA GLY A 73 -19.67 13.81 8.65
C GLY A 73 -18.19 13.55 8.32
N ILE A 74 -17.34 13.37 9.34
CA ILE A 74 -15.92 13.01 9.15
C ILE A 74 -15.78 11.57 8.66
N LEU A 75 -16.55 10.63 9.22
CA LEU A 75 -16.56 9.23 8.80
C LEU A 75 -17.01 9.10 7.33
N ASP A 76 -18.06 9.84 6.94
CA ASP A 76 -18.58 9.84 5.57
C ASP A 76 -17.58 10.42 4.56
N GLY A 77 -16.74 11.38 4.99
CA GLY A 77 -15.71 11.99 4.16
C GLY A 77 -14.37 11.25 4.14
N PHE A 78 -14.12 10.33 5.09
CA PHE A 78 -12.87 9.60 5.19
C PHE A 78 -13.01 8.23 4.52
N THR A 79 -12.83 8.19 3.20
CA THR A 79 -13.04 6.98 2.39
C THR A 79 -11.73 6.42 1.82
N PRO A 80 -10.93 5.68 2.61
CA PRO A 80 -9.69 5.08 2.12
C PRO A 80 -9.94 4.12 0.94
N SER A 81 -8.90 3.90 0.15
CA SER A 81 -8.92 2.92 -0.95
C SER A 81 -7.93 1.79 -0.69
N LEU A 82 -8.35 0.55 -0.87
CA LEU A 82 -7.57 -0.65 -0.65
C LEU A 82 -7.17 -1.29 -1.99
N ILE A 83 -5.89 -1.62 -2.09
CA ILE A 83 -5.32 -2.50 -3.12
C ILE A 83 -4.63 -3.63 -2.38
N LEU A 84 -4.97 -4.88 -2.75
CA LEU A 84 -4.30 -6.08 -2.26
C LEU A 84 -3.19 -6.48 -3.24
N ASN A 85 -1.96 -6.63 -2.76
CA ASN A 85 -0.77 -6.87 -3.59
C ASN A 85 -0.20 -8.27 -3.32
N MET A 86 0.60 -8.79 -4.25
CA MET A 86 1.27 -10.09 -4.14
C MET A 86 0.30 -11.27 -3.89
N VAL A 87 -0.86 -11.25 -4.55
CA VAL A 87 -1.84 -12.34 -4.45
C VAL A 87 -1.39 -13.54 -5.27
N HIS A 88 -1.25 -14.72 -4.65
CA HIS A 88 -0.81 -15.96 -5.31
C HIS A 88 -1.99 -16.80 -5.80
N SER A 89 -3.17 -16.64 -5.21
CA SER A 89 -4.38 -17.39 -5.57
C SER A 89 -5.63 -16.52 -5.47
N GLU A 90 -6.70 -16.87 -6.19
CA GLU A 90 -7.98 -16.14 -6.07
C GLU A 90 -8.59 -16.26 -4.66
N ASP A 91 -8.28 -17.32 -3.92
CA ASP A 91 -8.75 -17.50 -2.55
C ASP A 91 -8.18 -16.45 -1.59
N GLU A 92 -6.93 -16.01 -1.79
CA GLU A 92 -6.29 -14.95 -0.99
C GLU A 92 -6.99 -13.59 -1.15
N VAL A 93 -7.79 -13.39 -2.20
CA VAL A 93 -8.60 -12.17 -2.37
C VAL A 93 -9.62 -12.03 -1.23
N LYS A 94 -10.06 -13.15 -0.64
CA LYS A 94 -10.99 -13.16 0.49
C LYS A 94 -10.44 -12.42 1.70
N GLU A 95 -9.12 -12.39 1.89
CA GLU A 95 -8.48 -11.65 2.99
C GLU A 95 -8.66 -10.13 2.82
N GLY A 96 -8.53 -9.62 1.60
CA GLY A 96 -8.81 -8.22 1.28
C GLY A 96 -10.29 -7.86 1.45
N VAL A 97 -11.19 -8.78 1.10
CA VAL A 97 -12.64 -8.61 1.32
C VAL A 97 -12.97 -8.63 2.81
N ALA A 98 -12.38 -9.54 3.58
CA ALA A 98 -12.57 -9.62 5.03
C ALA A 98 -12.08 -8.34 5.72
N LEU A 99 -10.92 -7.81 5.33
CA LEU A 99 -10.44 -6.51 5.80
C LEU A 99 -11.43 -5.39 5.47
N HIS A 100 -11.97 -5.39 4.25
CA HIS A 100 -12.97 -4.40 3.84
C HIS A 100 -14.21 -4.43 4.72
N THR A 101 -14.79 -5.60 4.90
CA THR A 101 -15.95 -5.80 5.78
C THR A 101 -15.64 -5.37 7.21
N ALA A 102 -14.49 -5.79 7.77
CA ALA A 102 -14.11 -5.43 9.13
C ALA A 102 -13.95 -3.91 9.32
N VAL A 103 -13.43 -3.19 8.33
CA VAL A 103 -13.32 -1.73 8.37
C VAL A 103 -14.71 -1.07 8.37
N GLU A 104 -15.63 -1.51 7.52
CA GLU A 104 -16.97 -0.95 7.47
C GLU A 104 -17.75 -1.25 8.75
N GLU A 105 -17.69 -2.48 9.25
CA GLU A 105 -18.46 -2.91 10.43
C GLU A 105 -17.89 -2.38 11.75
N LEU A 106 -16.56 -2.41 11.92
CA LEU A 106 -15.94 -2.04 13.19
C LEU A 106 -15.59 -0.56 13.28
N LEU A 107 -15.20 0.08 12.17
CA LEU A 107 -14.81 1.49 12.16
C LEU A 107 -15.92 2.41 11.65
N ALA A 108 -17.07 1.87 11.21
CA ALA A 108 -18.17 2.63 10.62
C ALA A 108 -17.73 3.57 9.49
N MET A 109 -16.71 3.14 8.74
CA MET A 109 -16.00 3.92 7.75
C MET A 109 -16.11 3.23 6.39
N LYS A 110 -16.56 3.95 5.36
CA LYS A 110 -16.60 3.43 3.99
C LYS A 110 -15.19 3.22 3.47
N MET A 111 -14.96 2.11 2.76
CA MET A 111 -13.69 1.85 2.11
C MET A 111 -13.92 1.43 0.66
N ASN A 112 -13.03 1.82 -0.26
CA ASN A 112 -13.11 1.40 -1.65
C ASN A 112 -12.13 0.26 -1.90
N PHE A 113 -12.60 -0.97 -2.09
CA PHE A 113 -11.72 -2.04 -2.56
C PHE A 113 -11.51 -1.93 -4.08
N LEU A 114 -10.35 -1.41 -4.50
CA LEU A 114 -10.05 -1.18 -5.92
C LEU A 114 -9.74 -2.49 -6.67
N GLY A 115 -9.31 -3.52 -5.94
CA GLY A 115 -8.97 -4.84 -6.45
C GLY A 115 -7.59 -5.30 -5.98
N TYR A 116 -7.00 -6.22 -6.75
CA TYR A 116 -5.72 -6.84 -6.40
C TYR A 116 -4.72 -6.87 -7.57
N VAL A 117 -3.45 -7.07 -7.21
CA VAL A 117 -2.33 -7.36 -8.12
C VAL A 117 -1.78 -8.73 -7.76
N GLU A 118 -1.71 -9.62 -8.74
CA GLU A 118 -1.16 -10.97 -8.58
C GLU A 118 0.35 -10.90 -8.36
N HIS A 119 0.87 -11.88 -7.61
CA HIS A 119 2.29 -12.14 -7.56
C HIS A 119 2.81 -12.52 -8.96
N ASP A 120 3.91 -11.89 -9.38
CA ASP A 120 4.45 -12.07 -10.72
C ASP A 120 5.98 -11.86 -10.70
N GLU A 121 6.74 -12.89 -11.04
CA GLU A 121 8.21 -12.86 -11.08
C GLU A 121 8.76 -11.81 -12.06
N SER A 122 7.98 -11.40 -13.07
CA SER A 122 8.37 -10.31 -13.97
C SER A 122 8.55 -8.98 -13.22
N VAL A 123 7.83 -8.77 -12.12
CA VAL A 123 8.00 -7.59 -11.26
C VAL A 123 9.37 -7.61 -10.61
N ARG A 124 9.79 -8.76 -10.07
CA ARG A 124 11.11 -8.94 -9.46
C ARG A 124 12.23 -8.74 -10.47
N ARG A 125 12.10 -9.32 -11.67
CA ARG A 125 13.05 -9.10 -12.77
C ARG A 125 13.15 -7.62 -13.13
N ALA A 126 12.02 -6.95 -13.32
CA ALA A 126 11.98 -5.54 -13.68
C ALA A 126 12.62 -4.65 -12.60
N VAL A 127 12.41 -4.95 -11.31
CA VAL A 127 13.09 -4.26 -10.20
C VAL A 127 14.60 -4.44 -10.27
N LYS A 128 15.09 -5.66 -10.54
CA LYS A 128 16.53 -5.92 -10.71
C LYS A 128 17.14 -5.16 -11.89
N GLU A 129 16.37 -5.01 -12.96
CA GLU A 129 16.75 -4.22 -14.13
C GLU A 129 16.53 -2.71 -13.94
N LEU A 130 16.02 -2.30 -12.77
CA LEU A 130 15.70 -0.92 -12.41
C LEU A 130 14.75 -0.26 -13.42
N ARG A 131 13.79 -1.05 -13.91
CA ARG A 131 12.75 -0.64 -14.86
C ARG A 131 11.37 -0.92 -14.29
N PRO A 132 10.37 -0.08 -14.56
CA PRO A 132 8.99 -0.40 -14.21
C PRO A 132 8.52 -1.69 -14.90
N PHE A 133 7.89 -2.61 -14.17
CA PHE A 133 7.43 -3.88 -14.74
C PHE A 133 6.38 -3.74 -15.84
N VAL A 134 5.55 -2.70 -15.79
CA VAL A 134 4.59 -2.37 -16.87
C VAL A 134 5.26 -1.97 -18.18
N VAL A 135 6.52 -1.53 -18.08
CA VAL A 135 7.38 -1.15 -19.20
C VAL A 135 8.16 -2.38 -19.69
N ASP A 136 8.75 -3.14 -18.75
CA ASP A 136 9.53 -4.34 -19.04
C ASP A 136 8.68 -5.45 -19.68
N ASP A 137 7.56 -5.79 -19.05
CA ASP A 137 6.62 -6.79 -19.53
C ASP A 137 5.17 -6.28 -19.43
N PRO A 138 4.68 -5.54 -20.44
CA PRO A 138 3.30 -5.04 -20.46
C PRO A 138 2.25 -6.16 -20.59
N THR A 139 2.69 -7.40 -20.86
CA THR A 139 1.80 -8.56 -20.99
C THR A 139 1.74 -9.43 -19.74
N SER A 140 2.55 -9.10 -18.73
CA SER A 140 2.56 -9.79 -17.44
C SER A 140 1.21 -9.70 -16.73
N ARG A 141 0.98 -10.60 -15.77
CA ARG A 141 -0.27 -10.61 -14.99
C ARG A 141 -0.36 -9.35 -14.16
N ALA A 142 0.72 -9.00 -13.46
CA ALA A 142 0.79 -7.77 -12.67
C ALA A 142 0.51 -6.52 -13.52
N ALA A 143 1.07 -6.42 -14.74
CA ALA A 143 0.82 -5.28 -15.64
C ALA A 143 -0.66 -5.22 -16.08
N LYS A 144 -1.26 -6.37 -16.39
CA LYS A 144 -2.69 -6.46 -16.73
C LYS A 144 -3.59 -6.13 -15.55
N ASN A 145 -3.26 -6.58 -14.33
CA ASN A 145 -4.02 -6.25 -13.12
C ASN A 145 -3.94 -4.76 -12.84
N LEU A 146 -2.75 -4.15 -12.85
CA LEU A 146 -2.57 -2.72 -12.63
C LEU A 146 -3.36 -1.88 -13.66
N ALA A 147 -3.30 -2.26 -14.94
CA ALA A 147 -4.09 -1.60 -15.97
C ALA A 147 -5.61 -1.72 -15.73
N LYS A 148 -6.08 -2.86 -15.18
CA LYS A 148 -7.47 -3.06 -14.77
C LYS A 148 -7.83 -2.18 -13.57
N LEU A 149 -6.97 -2.09 -12.55
CA LEU A 149 -7.17 -1.20 -11.38
C LEU A 149 -7.31 0.26 -11.79
N ILE A 150 -6.44 0.74 -12.69
CA ILE A 150 -6.51 2.12 -13.21
C ILE A 150 -7.81 2.33 -13.98
N THR A 151 -8.13 1.45 -14.91
CA THR A 151 -9.26 1.65 -15.84
C THR A 151 -10.60 1.52 -15.12
N VAL A 152 -10.78 0.47 -14.32
CA VAL A 152 -12.05 0.14 -13.67
C VAL A 152 -12.15 0.77 -12.29
N GLY A 153 -11.11 0.65 -11.46
CA GLY A 153 -11.14 1.14 -10.08
C GLY A 153 -11.05 2.67 -9.99
N LEU A 154 -10.06 3.27 -10.65
CA LEU A 154 -9.80 4.71 -10.54
C LEU A 154 -10.61 5.54 -11.54
N LEU A 155 -10.57 5.17 -12.83
CA LEU A 155 -11.24 5.93 -13.88
C LEU A 155 -12.73 5.58 -14.03
N LYS A 156 -13.21 4.53 -13.34
CA LYS A 156 -14.59 4.03 -13.40
C LYS A 156 -15.09 3.79 -14.84
N LYS A 157 -14.18 3.42 -15.76
CA LYS A 157 -14.50 3.14 -17.17
C LYS A 157 -14.70 1.65 -17.36
N THR A 158 -15.88 1.27 -17.87
CA THR A 158 -16.22 -0.13 -18.18
C THR A 158 -16.51 -0.32 -19.68
N GLY A 159 -16.62 -1.57 -20.12
CA GLY A 159 -16.94 -1.92 -21.50
C GLY A 159 -15.96 -1.36 -22.54
N TRP A 160 -16.48 -0.85 -23.66
CA TRP A 160 -15.68 -0.39 -24.79
C TRP A 160 -14.85 0.87 -24.49
N ALA A 161 -15.38 1.76 -23.63
CA ALA A 161 -14.67 2.94 -23.17
C ALA A 161 -13.45 2.56 -22.29
N GLY A 162 -13.64 1.58 -21.40
CA GLY A 162 -12.54 1.02 -20.60
C GLY A 162 -11.47 0.37 -21.46
N PHE A 163 -11.86 -0.43 -22.46
CA PHE A 163 -10.90 -1.07 -23.37
C PHE A 163 -10.03 -0.05 -24.12
N LYS A 164 -10.63 1.02 -24.66
CA LYS A 164 -9.88 2.09 -25.34
C LYS A 164 -8.89 2.78 -24.39
N GLU A 165 -9.32 3.10 -23.18
CA GLU A 165 -8.46 3.76 -22.19
C GLU A 165 -7.31 2.88 -21.74
N LYS A 166 -7.57 1.59 -21.44
CA LYS A 166 -6.54 0.61 -21.12
C LYS A 166 -5.46 0.57 -22.19
N ARG A 167 -5.86 0.54 -23.47
CA ARG A 167 -4.95 0.52 -24.61
C ARG A 167 -4.17 1.83 -24.75
N ARG A 168 -4.78 2.97 -24.42
CA ARG A 168 -4.12 4.28 -24.37
C ARG A 168 -3.07 4.35 -23.27
N VAL A 169 -3.40 3.92 -22.04
CA VAL A 169 -2.47 3.91 -20.90
C VAL A 169 -1.24 3.06 -21.22
N LEU A 170 -1.44 1.83 -21.71
CA LEU A 170 -0.31 0.96 -22.10
C LEU A 170 0.55 1.58 -23.22
N ARG A 171 -0.06 2.28 -24.18
CA ARG A 171 0.69 3.01 -25.22
C ARG A 171 1.51 4.16 -24.66
N GLN A 172 0.96 4.95 -23.74
CA GLN A 172 1.67 6.05 -23.08
C GLN A 172 2.86 5.54 -22.26
N VAL A 173 2.66 4.47 -21.49
CA VAL A 173 3.71 3.78 -20.73
C VAL A 173 4.82 3.30 -21.67
N LYS A 174 4.46 2.70 -22.81
CA LYS A 174 5.43 2.27 -23.83
C LYS A 174 6.15 3.44 -24.54
N GLN A 175 5.52 4.61 -24.62
CA GLN A 175 6.16 5.79 -25.22
C GLN A 175 7.17 6.43 -24.26
N GLN A 176 6.83 6.54 -22.98
CA GLN A 176 7.77 6.98 -21.93
C GLN A 176 8.96 6.03 -21.78
N ASN A 177 8.79 4.73 -22.08
CA ASN A 177 9.87 3.74 -22.10
C ASN A 177 11.07 4.13 -22.99
N LYS A 178 10.86 4.83 -24.12
CA LYS A 178 11.98 5.24 -25.00
C LYS A 178 12.99 6.15 -24.28
N GLU A 179 12.55 6.83 -23.22
CA GLU A 179 13.36 7.78 -22.44
C GLU A 179 13.84 7.18 -21.11
N TYR A 180 13.41 5.96 -20.74
CA TYR A 180 13.88 5.32 -19.51
C TYR A 180 15.33 4.88 -19.68
N PRO A 181 16.26 5.34 -18.82
CA PRO A 181 17.67 5.00 -18.94
C PRO A 181 17.85 3.49 -18.74
N SER A 182 18.51 2.82 -19.70
CA SER A 182 18.93 1.43 -19.53
C SER A 182 20.10 1.40 -18.55
N GLN A 183 19.85 0.99 -17.31
CA GLN A 183 20.93 0.75 -16.35
C GLN A 183 21.50 -0.65 -16.57
N GLN A 184 22.76 -0.72 -17.01
CA GLN A 184 23.54 -1.96 -17.04
C GLN A 184 24.22 -2.23 -15.70
N ILE A 185 23.54 -1.94 -14.58
CA ILE A 185 24.07 -2.33 -13.27
C ILE A 185 23.90 -3.85 -13.17
N ARG A 186 24.94 -4.56 -13.60
CA ARG A 186 25.04 -6.01 -13.42
C ARG A 186 25.05 -6.26 -11.91
N GLU A 187 24.09 -7.01 -11.39
CA GLU A 187 24.06 -7.41 -9.97
C GLU A 187 25.47 -7.83 -9.53
N SER A 188 26.05 -7.05 -8.61
CA SER A 188 27.12 -7.51 -7.75
C SER A 188 26.51 -7.71 -6.38
N GLU A 189 26.56 -8.93 -5.87
CA GLU A 189 26.14 -9.23 -4.51
C GLU A 189 27.02 -8.52 -3.47
N THR A 190 28.23 -8.12 -3.88
CA THR A 190 29.21 -7.43 -3.04
C THR A 190 29.02 -5.92 -3.09
N ILE A 191 28.82 -5.30 -1.93
CA ILE A 191 28.89 -3.85 -1.76
C ILE A 191 30.37 -3.42 -1.68
N CYS A 192 30.72 -2.36 -2.39
CA CYS A 192 32.04 -1.75 -2.34
C CYS A 192 32.28 -1.17 -0.93
N SER A 193 33.24 -1.73 -0.20
CA SER A 193 33.64 -1.25 1.12
C SER A 193 34.81 -0.26 0.99
N VAL A 194 34.78 0.82 1.76
CA VAL A 194 35.94 1.72 1.92
C VAL A 194 37.15 1.00 2.57
N GLN A 195 36.93 -0.18 3.13
CA GLN A 195 37.95 -1.08 3.66
C GLN A 195 38.29 -2.22 2.67
N CYS A 196 37.93 -2.08 1.39
CA CYS A 196 38.29 -3.05 0.36
C CYS A 196 39.82 -3.16 0.24
N PHE A 197 40.33 -4.38 0.13
CA PHE A 197 41.76 -4.64 -0.04
C PHE A 197 42.38 -3.85 -1.21
N TYR A 198 41.63 -3.74 -2.31
CA TYR A 198 42.05 -3.03 -3.51
C TYR A 198 41.66 -1.54 -3.49
N TRP A 199 41.18 -0.97 -2.37
CA TRP A 199 40.61 0.37 -2.37
C TRP A 199 41.57 1.40 -2.96
N GLY A 200 42.85 1.42 -2.57
CA GLY A 200 43.84 2.37 -3.09
C GLY A 200 44.20 2.20 -4.58
N ASP A 201 44.01 1.01 -5.14
CA ASP A 201 44.43 0.64 -6.50
C ASP A 201 43.24 0.40 -7.45
N CYS A 202 42.01 0.53 -6.96
CA CYS A 202 40.79 0.27 -7.71
C CYS A 202 40.23 1.57 -8.31
N GLU A 203 39.98 1.59 -9.62
CA GLU A 203 39.48 2.78 -10.32
C GLU A 203 38.03 3.16 -9.93
N TYR A 204 37.28 2.26 -9.28
CA TYR A 204 35.86 2.50 -8.98
C TYR A 204 35.60 3.21 -7.64
N GLN A 205 36.31 2.81 -6.56
CA GLN A 205 36.25 3.44 -5.22
C GLN A 205 34.86 3.98 -4.78
N ASN A 206 33.78 3.23 -5.01
CA ASN A 206 32.41 3.75 -4.85
C ASN A 206 31.73 3.18 -3.59
N GLY A 207 32.19 3.63 -2.43
CA GLY A 207 31.82 3.08 -1.12
C GLY A 207 30.30 3.08 -0.88
N GLY A 208 29.75 1.95 -0.45
CA GLY A 208 28.32 1.76 -0.21
C GLY A 208 27.49 1.42 -1.45
N TYR A 209 28.09 1.43 -2.65
CA TYR A 209 27.43 1.02 -3.89
C TYR A 209 27.80 -0.42 -4.28
N PRO A 210 26.99 -1.10 -5.12
CA PRO A 210 27.34 -2.38 -5.70
C PRO A 210 28.73 -2.33 -6.39
N CYS A 211 29.64 -3.23 -6.01
CA CYS A 211 30.99 -3.32 -6.56
C CYS A 211 30.98 -3.95 -7.96
N PRO A 212 31.40 -3.24 -9.02
CA PRO A 212 31.35 -3.77 -10.39
C PRO A 212 32.37 -4.90 -10.66
N VAL A 213 33.32 -5.14 -9.76
CA VAL A 213 34.33 -6.20 -9.85
C VAL A 213 33.71 -7.53 -9.39
N ARG A 214 33.37 -8.40 -10.34
CA ARG A 214 32.93 -9.78 -10.07
C ARG A 214 34.15 -10.65 -9.75
N HIS A 215 34.06 -11.52 -8.73
CA HIS A 215 35.11 -12.43 -8.24
C HIS A 215 36.12 -11.85 -7.22
N LEU A 216 35.69 -10.97 -6.31
CA LEU A 216 36.42 -10.79 -5.06
C LEU A 216 36.01 -11.91 -4.12
N ASP A 217 36.95 -12.80 -3.75
CA ASP A 217 36.70 -13.81 -2.72
C ASP A 217 36.19 -13.12 -1.45
N PRO A 218 35.06 -13.55 -0.86
CA PRO A 218 34.53 -12.91 0.34
C PRO A 218 35.51 -13.10 1.51
N ILE A 219 36.09 -12.00 1.99
CA ILE A 219 37.11 -11.98 3.06
C ILE A 219 36.47 -12.16 4.46
N PHE A 220 35.14 -12.21 4.59
CA PHE A 220 34.49 -12.48 5.87
C PHE A 220 34.67 -13.95 6.28
N LYS A 221 35.87 -14.28 6.77
CA LYS A 221 36.05 -15.32 7.79
C LYS A 221 35.56 -14.75 9.12
N SER A 222 34.75 -15.56 9.79
CA SER A 222 34.18 -15.37 11.13
C SER A 222 35.19 -14.90 12.18
#